data_AF-A0A7W8UT59-F1
#
_entry.id   AF-A0A7W8UT59-F1
#
_cell.length_a   1.000
_cell.length_b   1.000
_cell.length_c   1.000
_cell.angle_alpha   90.00
_cell.angle_beta   90.00
_cell.angle_gamma   90.00
#
_symmetry.space_group_name_H-M   'P 1'
#
loop_
_entity.id
_entity.type
_entity.pdbx_description
1 polymer ?
#
loop_
_entity_poly.entity_id
_entity_poly.type
_entity_poly.pdbx_seq_one_letter_code
_entity_poly.pdbx_strand_id
1 'polypeptide(L)'
;MISLRKLNLAVVVWALASGAAFADTVALKANLQPSSEVPPRVSHGHGMLNATFDTSTQSLQWTVTYEGLSSPVTAAHFHGPAPVGQNAKVQVPIEKNGLASPIKGTAKLTEQQVTDLMAGQWYFNVHTAQNPTGEIRGQVLPAN
;
A
#
# COMPACT_ATOMS: atom_id res chain seq x y z
N MET A 1 60.37 24.47 -46.96
CA MET A 1 60.03 24.24 -45.53
C MET A 1 58.51 24.28 -45.42
N ILE A 2 57.93 23.16 -44.98
CA ILE A 2 56.49 22.90 -44.91
C ILE A 2 55.94 23.55 -43.63
N SER A 3 54.80 24.23 -43.69
CA SER A 3 54.01 24.51 -42.47
C SER A 3 52.52 24.40 -42.78
N LEU A 4 51.93 23.26 -42.39
CA LEU A 4 50.50 23.03 -42.34
C LEU A 4 49.90 23.85 -41.20
N ARG A 5 48.88 24.66 -41.50
CA ARG A 5 48.01 25.26 -40.47
C ARG A 5 46.83 24.32 -40.21
N LYS A 6 46.71 23.94 -38.93
CA LYS A 6 45.77 22.94 -38.39
C LYS A 6 44.33 23.45 -38.50
N LEU A 7 43.42 22.58 -38.94
CA LEU A 7 41.98 22.79 -38.95
C LEU A 7 41.44 22.43 -37.56
N ASN A 8 40.82 23.38 -36.84
CA ASN A 8 40.19 23.10 -35.55
C ASN A 8 38.78 22.53 -35.79
N LEU A 9 38.59 21.25 -35.52
CA LEU A 9 37.30 20.60 -35.53
C LEU A 9 36.67 20.73 -34.13
N ALA A 10 35.67 21.61 -33.99
CA ALA A 10 34.89 21.70 -32.75
C ALA A 10 33.81 20.60 -32.76
N VAL A 11 34.02 19.54 -31.97
CA VAL A 11 33.00 18.52 -31.71
C VAL A 11 32.13 19.02 -30.56
N VAL A 12 30.88 19.37 -30.86
CA VAL A 12 29.86 19.62 -29.84
C VAL A 12 29.30 18.27 -29.40
N VAL A 13 29.69 17.81 -28.21
CA VAL A 13 29.08 16.66 -27.55
C VAL A 13 27.84 17.16 -26.81
N TRP A 14 26.64 16.86 -27.32
CA TRP A 14 25.42 16.95 -26.54
C TRP A 14 25.35 15.73 -25.62
N ALA A 15 25.73 15.91 -24.36
CA ALA A 15 25.47 14.94 -23.32
C ALA A 15 23.96 14.96 -23.03
N LEU A 16 23.22 13.98 -23.56
CA LEU A 16 21.89 13.65 -23.06
C LEU A 16 22.06 13.08 -21.65
N ALA A 17 21.89 13.93 -20.64
CA ALA A 17 21.68 13.47 -19.27
C ALA A 17 20.28 12.82 -19.22
N SER A 18 20.22 11.52 -19.44
CA SER A 18 19.06 10.71 -19.09
C SER A 18 18.92 10.77 -17.57
N GLY A 19 18.13 11.70 -17.05
CA GLY A 19 17.75 11.71 -15.64
C GLY A 19 17.11 10.35 -15.32
N ALA A 20 17.59 9.68 -14.29
CA ALA A 20 16.92 8.50 -13.78
C ALA A 20 15.48 8.93 -13.40
N ALA A 21 14.48 8.37 -14.06
CA ALA A 21 13.10 8.51 -13.61
C ALA A 21 12.98 7.73 -12.30
N PHE A 22 13.01 8.44 -11.16
CA PHE A 22 12.61 7.85 -9.90
C PHE A 22 11.13 7.50 -10.01
N ALA A 23 10.78 6.23 -9.80
CA ALA A 23 9.39 5.85 -9.62
C ALA A 23 8.89 6.53 -8.34
N ASP A 24 7.97 7.51 -8.46
CA ASP A 24 7.32 8.18 -7.35
C ASP A 24 6.42 7.18 -6.63
N THR A 25 7.01 6.45 -5.70
CA THR A 25 6.32 5.48 -4.86
C THR A 25 6.08 6.08 -3.48
N VAL A 26 4.88 5.84 -2.94
CA VAL A 26 4.50 6.23 -1.58
C VAL A 26 4.46 4.99 -0.72
N ALA A 27 5.31 4.94 0.31
CA ALA A 27 5.23 3.91 1.34
C ALA A 27 4.03 4.15 2.25
N LEU A 28 3.29 3.11 2.57
CA LEU A 28 2.08 3.12 3.38
C LEU A 28 2.18 2.03 4.46
N LYS A 29 1.60 2.27 5.63
CA LYS A 29 1.54 1.30 6.72
C LYS A 29 0.23 1.34 7.49
N ALA A 30 -0.10 0.24 8.15
CA ALA A 30 -1.13 0.18 9.17
C ALA A 30 -0.77 -0.82 10.28
N ASN A 31 -0.92 -0.40 11.54
CA ASN A 31 -0.85 -1.31 12.68
C ASN A 31 -2.24 -1.86 12.96
N LEU A 32 -2.40 -3.18 12.80
CA LEU A 32 -3.68 -3.86 12.96
C LEU A 32 -3.86 -4.30 14.41
N GLN A 33 -4.91 -3.82 15.05
CA GLN A 33 -5.21 -4.14 16.46
C GLN A 33 -6.71 -4.30 16.69
N PRO A 34 -7.13 -5.11 17.69
CA PRO A 34 -8.55 -5.33 18.00
C PRO A 34 -9.22 -4.07 18.55
N SER A 35 -8.46 -3.19 19.20
CA SER A 35 -8.92 -1.92 19.75
C SER A 35 -9.28 -0.89 18.67
N SER A 36 -8.79 -1.07 17.43
CA SER A 36 -9.13 -0.24 16.28
C SER A 36 -10.45 -0.66 15.60
N GLU A 37 -11.02 -1.82 15.95
CA GLU A 37 -12.32 -2.24 15.44
C GLU A 37 -13.43 -1.30 15.89
N VAL A 38 -14.53 -1.30 15.14
CA VAL A 38 -15.72 -0.49 15.45
C VAL A 38 -16.95 -1.39 15.51
N PRO A 39 -17.44 -1.76 16.71
CA PRO A 39 -16.85 -1.46 18.03
C PRO A 39 -15.57 -2.29 18.32
N PRO A 40 -14.73 -1.85 19.29
CA PRO A 40 -13.51 -2.56 19.67
C PRO A 40 -13.75 -4.03 20.06
N ARG A 41 -12.74 -4.87 19.81
CA ARG A 41 -12.75 -6.30 20.15
C ARG A 41 -11.75 -6.63 21.26
N VAL A 42 -12.02 -7.72 21.97
CA VAL A 42 -11.09 -8.32 22.94
C VAL A 42 -10.48 -9.56 22.29
N SER A 43 -9.22 -9.45 21.87
CA SER A 43 -8.43 -10.53 21.30
C SER A 43 -6.94 -10.25 21.52
N HIS A 44 -6.10 -11.27 21.41
CA HIS A 44 -4.63 -11.12 21.32
C HIS A 44 -4.16 -10.90 19.87
N GLY A 45 -5.11 -10.94 18.92
CA GLY A 45 -4.86 -10.73 17.51
C GLY A 45 -4.16 -9.42 17.25
N HIS A 46 -3.16 -9.44 16.39
CA HIS A 46 -2.48 -8.23 15.93
C HIS A 46 -1.83 -8.47 14.58
N GLY A 47 -1.44 -7.39 13.91
CA GLY A 47 -0.78 -7.49 12.62
C GLY A 47 -0.22 -6.17 12.13
N MET A 48 0.40 -6.22 10.97
CA MET A 48 0.99 -5.07 10.32
C MET A 48 0.77 -5.17 8.81
N LEU A 49 0.31 -4.08 8.22
CA LEU A 49 0.32 -3.85 6.78
C LEU A 49 1.51 -2.97 6.42
N ASN A 50 2.28 -3.41 5.44
CA ASN A 50 3.22 -2.58 4.69
C ASN A 50 2.79 -2.58 3.23
N ALA A 51 2.67 -1.41 2.63
CA ALA A 51 2.28 -1.26 1.24
C ALA A 51 3.09 -0.18 0.54
N THR A 52 3.16 -0.29 -0.78
CA THR A 52 3.78 0.69 -1.65
C THR A 52 2.78 1.04 -2.73
N PHE A 53 2.47 2.33 -2.88
CA PHE A 53 1.65 2.84 -3.96
C PHE A 53 2.53 3.47 -5.02
N ASP A 54 2.45 2.99 -6.27
CA ASP A 54 3.12 3.57 -7.42
C ASP A 54 2.19 4.59 -8.10
N THR A 55 2.58 5.87 -8.04
CA THR A 55 1.78 6.98 -8.59
C THR A 55 1.71 6.97 -10.11
N SER A 56 2.70 6.38 -10.79
CA SER A 56 2.76 6.32 -12.25
C SER A 56 1.82 5.27 -12.83
N THR A 57 1.71 4.13 -12.14
CA THR A 57 0.86 3.00 -12.59
C THR A 57 -0.47 2.91 -11.85
N GLN A 58 -0.66 3.71 -10.79
CA GLN A 58 -1.77 3.65 -9.83
C GLN A 58 -1.89 2.26 -9.16
N SER A 59 -0.76 1.61 -8.93
CA SER A 59 -0.68 0.24 -8.41
C SER A 59 -0.35 0.25 -6.93
N LEU A 60 -1.25 -0.28 -6.10
CA LEU A 60 -1.01 -0.55 -4.69
C LEU A 60 -0.52 -1.99 -4.53
N GLN A 61 0.67 -2.18 -3.98
CA GLN A 61 1.24 -3.48 -3.64
C GLN A 61 1.35 -3.59 -2.13
N TRP A 62 1.02 -4.74 -1.54
CA TRP A 62 1.02 -4.89 -0.09
C TRP A 62 1.57 -6.23 0.39
N THR A 63 2.02 -6.23 1.64
CA THR A 63 2.26 -7.40 2.48
C THR A 63 1.62 -7.14 3.83
N VAL A 64 0.78 -8.07 4.29
CA VAL A 64 0.18 -8.04 5.63
C VAL A 64 0.59 -9.28 6.40
N THR A 65 1.14 -9.08 7.59
CA THR A 65 1.36 -10.15 8.57
C THR A 65 0.34 -10.02 9.69
N TYR A 66 -0.10 -11.14 10.22
CA TYR A 66 -0.93 -11.20 11.42
C TYR A 66 -0.60 -12.45 12.23
N GLU A 67 -0.89 -12.40 13.52
CA GLU A 67 -0.79 -13.52 14.45
C GLU A 67 -1.72 -13.34 15.65
N GLY A 68 -1.82 -14.37 16.50
CA GLY A 68 -2.60 -14.31 17.75
C GLY A 68 -4.13 -14.23 17.60
N LEU A 69 -4.66 -14.45 16.40
CA LEU A 69 -6.10 -14.40 16.13
C LEU A 69 -6.85 -15.52 16.87
N SER A 70 -8.09 -15.24 17.27
CA SER A 70 -8.88 -16.14 18.11
C SER A 70 -9.45 -17.35 17.36
N SER A 71 -9.50 -17.29 16.02
CA SER A 71 -9.98 -18.37 15.15
C SER A 71 -9.47 -18.20 13.70
N PRO A 72 -9.67 -19.18 12.81
CA PRO A 72 -9.22 -19.08 11.42
C PRO A 72 -9.74 -17.85 10.69
N VAL A 73 -8.90 -17.24 9.85
CA VAL A 73 -9.25 -16.10 8.99
C VAL A 73 -10.26 -16.55 7.93
N THR A 74 -11.32 -15.77 7.76
CA THR A 74 -12.40 -16.03 6.80
C THR A 74 -12.48 -14.99 5.69
N ALA A 75 -11.99 -13.77 5.95
CA ALA A 75 -11.90 -12.69 4.97
C ALA A 75 -10.86 -11.64 5.39
N ALA A 76 -10.39 -10.86 4.42
CA ALA A 76 -9.62 -9.66 4.66
C ALA A 76 -9.90 -8.64 3.55
N HIS A 77 -9.90 -7.35 3.89
CA HIS A 77 -10.26 -6.30 2.93
C HIS A 77 -9.54 -4.99 3.24
N PHE A 78 -9.30 -4.20 2.19
CA PHE A 78 -9.22 -2.75 2.33
C PHE A 78 -10.63 -2.16 2.27
N HIS A 79 -10.93 -1.24 3.17
CA HIS A 79 -12.18 -0.48 3.22
C HIS A 79 -11.91 1.02 3.12
N GLY A 80 -12.92 1.77 2.67
CA GLY A 80 -12.87 3.23 2.62
C GLY A 80 -14.01 3.81 1.76
N PRO A 81 -14.12 5.14 1.66
CA PRO A 81 -13.47 6.11 2.53
C PRO A 81 -14.15 6.14 3.92
N ALA A 82 -13.36 6.16 4.99
CA ALA A 82 -13.81 6.42 6.36
C ALA A 82 -12.67 7.06 7.19
N PRO A 83 -12.98 8.08 8.02
CA PRO A 83 -12.07 8.50 9.06
C PRO A 83 -11.94 7.41 10.14
N VAL A 84 -10.94 7.57 11.02
CA VAL A 84 -10.75 6.69 12.18
C VAL A 84 -12.04 6.62 13.00
N GLY A 85 -12.42 5.40 13.40
CA GLY A 85 -13.62 5.16 14.21
C GLY A 85 -14.93 4.98 13.44
N GLN A 86 -14.90 4.95 12.10
CA GLN A 86 -16.08 4.69 11.27
C GLN A 86 -15.90 3.48 10.35
N ASN A 87 -17.01 2.83 10.01
CA ASN A 87 -17.05 1.70 9.08
C ASN A 87 -17.34 2.20 7.66
N ALA A 88 -16.71 1.57 6.66
CA ALA A 88 -16.92 1.86 5.25
C ALA A 88 -17.13 0.59 4.43
N LYS A 89 -17.51 0.76 3.15
CA LYS A 89 -17.61 -0.33 2.18
C LYS A 89 -16.23 -0.88 1.82
N VAL A 90 -16.20 -2.09 1.28
CA VAL A 90 -14.99 -2.72 0.72
C VAL A 90 -14.55 -1.96 -0.52
N GLN A 91 -13.24 -1.70 -0.62
CA GLN A 91 -12.59 -1.10 -1.78
C GLN A 91 -11.76 -2.13 -2.55
N VAL A 92 -11.01 -2.96 -1.82
CA VAL A 92 -10.21 -4.06 -2.41
C VAL A 92 -10.41 -5.30 -1.55
N PRO A 93 -11.10 -6.35 -2.06
CA PRO A 93 -11.18 -7.62 -1.38
C PRO A 93 -9.91 -8.45 -1.55
N ILE A 94 -9.57 -9.25 -0.55
CA ILE A 94 -8.51 -10.26 -0.65
C ILE A 94 -9.14 -11.59 -1.06
N GLU A 95 -8.52 -12.24 -2.05
CA GLU A 95 -8.95 -13.56 -2.53
C GLU A 95 -8.91 -14.61 -1.41
N LYS A 96 -9.89 -15.52 -1.39
CA LYS A 96 -10.04 -16.51 -0.30
C LYS A 96 -8.81 -17.41 -0.12
N ASN A 97 -8.11 -17.73 -1.21
CA ASN A 97 -6.89 -18.53 -1.18
C ASN A 97 -5.64 -17.72 -0.80
N GLY A 98 -5.73 -16.40 -0.70
CA GLY A 98 -4.66 -15.48 -0.33
C GLY A 98 -4.71 -15.01 1.12
N LEU A 99 -5.54 -15.63 1.98
CA LEU A 99 -5.76 -15.16 3.35
C LEU A 99 -4.66 -15.58 4.34
N ALA A 100 -3.81 -16.55 4.00
CA ALA A 100 -2.75 -17.00 4.89
C ALA A 100 -1.68 -15.93 5.08
N SER A 101 -1.24 -15.71 6.33
CA SER A 101 -0.13 -14.81 6.66
C SER A 101 1.20 -15.35 6.10
N PRO A 102 2.00 -14.54 5.36
CA PRO A 102 1.71 -13.17 4.95
C PRO A 102 0.72 -13.09 3.78
N ILE A 103 -0.28 -12.23 3.89
CA ILE A 103 -1.17 -11.86 2.78
C ILE A 103 -0.39 -10.93 1.86
N LYS A 104 -0.22 -11.31 0.59
CA LYS A 104 0.44 -10.50 -0.43
C LYS A 104 -0.50 -10.26 -1.60
N GLY A 105 -0.40 -9.08 -2.20
CA GLY A 105 -1.21 -8.78 -3.36
C GLY A 105 -0.88 -7.45 -4.01
N THR A 106 -1.57 -7.19 -5.11
CA THR A 106 -1.54 -5.93 -5.83
C THR A 106 -2.92 -5.60 -6.36
N ALA A 107 -3.25 -4.32 -6.46
CA ALA A 107 -4.48 -3.82 -7.05
C ALA A 107 -4.20 -2.50 -7.78
N LYS A 108 -4.77 -2.37 -8.98
CA LYS A 108 -4.84 -1.08 -9.66
C LYS A 108 -6.02 -0.29 -9.09
N LEU A 109 -5.74 0.93 -8.65
CA LEU A 109 -6.73 1.81 -8.04
C LEU A 109 -7.31 2.78 -9.07
N THR A 110 -8.55 3.19 -8.86
CA THR A 110 -9.14 4.35 -9.56
C THR A 110 -8.65 5.66 -8.96
N GLU A 111 -8.76 6.77 -9.70
CA GLU A 111 -8.34 8.10 -9.22
C GLU A 111 -9.01 8.50 -7.89
N GLN A 112 -10.30 8.18 -7.71
CA GLN A 112 -11.00 8.44 -6.45
C GLN A 112 -10.42 7.60 -5.30
N GLN A 113 -10.15 6.31 -5.55
CA GLN A 113 -9.55 5.43 -4.55
C GLN A 113 -8.14 5.89 -4.15
N VAL A 114 -7.35 6.40 -5.10
CA VAL A 114 -6.05 7.01 -4.82
C VAL A 114 -6.21 8.23 -3.93
N THR A 115 -7.16 9.11 -4.25
CA THR A 115 -7.45 10.31 -3.46
C THR A 115 -7.81 9.94 -2.01
N ASP A 116 -8.73 8.99 -1.84
CA ASP A 116 -9.18 8.53 -0.53
C ASP A 116 -8.06 7.83 0.28
N LEU A 117 -7.24 7.02 -0.40
CA LEU A 117 -6.10 6.33 0.20
C LEU A 117 -5.05 7.34 0.68
N MET A 118 -4.68 8.31 -0.17
CA MET A 118 -3.70 9.35 0.18
C MET A 118 -4.22 10.30 1.26
N ALA A 119 -5.54 10.50 1.33
CA ALA A 119 -6.19 11.23 2.42
C ALA A 119 -6.24 10.44 3.75
N GLY A 120 -5.69 9.22 3.78
CA GLY A 120 -5.70 8.38 4.97
C GLY A 120 -7.10 7.93 5.37
N GLN A 121 -8.04 7.82 4.43
CA GLN A 121 -9.41 7.40 4.66
C GLN A 121 -9.63 5.91 4.43
N TRP A 122 -8.56 5.13 4.33
CA TRP A 122 -8.62 3.69 4.16
C TRP A 122 -8.16 2.96 5.42
N TYR A 123 -8.73 1.78 5.65
CA TYR A 123 -8.24 0.86 6.67
C TYR A 123 -8.16 -0.55 6.10
N PHE A 124 -7.24 -1.35 6.63
CA PHE A 124 -7.19 -2.79 6.37
C PHE A 124 -7.81 -3.54 7.53
N ASN A 125 -8.61 -4.57 7.23
CA ASN A 125 -9.36 -5.34 8.21
C ASN A 125 -9.22 -6.84 7.95
N VAL A 126 -9.01 -7.63 9.00
CA VAL A 126 -8.99 -9.10 8.97
C VAL A 126 -10.16 -9.63 9.79
N HIS A 127 -10.92 -10.55 9.21
CA HIS A 127 -12.09 -11.19 9.79
C HIS A 127 -11.79 -12.64 10.12
N THR A 128 -12.38 -13.15 11.20
CA THR A 128 -12.25 -14.56 11.59
C THR A 128 -13.62 -15.19 11.82
N ALA A 129 -13.66 -16.52 12.00
CA ALA A 129 -14.89 -17.24 12.27
C ALA A 129 -15.62 -16.74 13.54
N GLN A 130 -14.87 -16.41 14.60
CA GLN A 130 -15.41 -15.86 15.86
C GLN A 130 -15.70 -14.36 15.79
N ASN A 131 -15.03 -13.64 14.89
CA ASN A 131 -15.17 -12.19 14.71
C ASN A 131 -15.53 -11.87 13.24
N PRO A 132 -16.74 -12.24 12.78
CA PRO A 132 -17.10 -12.15 11.35
C PRO A 132 -17.18 -10.71 10.84
N THR A 133 -17.40 -9.73 11.72
CA THR A 133 -17.43 -8.30 11.34
C THR A 133 -16.05 -7.63 11.35
N GLY A 134 -14.99 -8.35 11.74
CA GLY A 134 -13.64 -7.82 11.92
C GLY A 134 -13.08 -8.19 13.28
N GLU A 135 -11.85 -8.69 13.31
CA GLU A 135 -11.07 -8.99 14.52
C GLU A 135 -9.96 -7.97 14.76
N ILE A 136 -9.22 -7.61 13.70
CA ILE A 136 -8.16 -6.60 13.75
C ILE A 136 -8.26 -5.63 12.58
N ARG A 137 -8.06 -4.34 12.89
CA ARG A 137 -8.09 -3.22 11.94
C ARG A 137 -6.92 -2.28 12.16
N GLY A 138 -6.47 -1.63 11.09
CA GLY A 138 -5.59 -0.46 11.17
C GLY A 138 -5.84 0.52 10.04
N GLN A 139 -5.79 1.81 10.35
CA GLN A 139 -5.85 2.86 9.35
C GLN A 139 -4.57 2.84 8.49
N VAL A 140 -4.74 2.92 7.18
CA VAL A 140 -3.64 2.97 6.20
C VAL A 140 -3.19 4.42 6.05
N LEU A 141 -1.93 4.69 6.38
CA LEU A 141 -1.34 6.03 6.36
C LEU A 141 0.04 6.00 5.69
N PRO A 142 0.51 7.12 5.12
CA PRO A 142 1.89 7.26 4.68
C PRO A 142 2.90 6.87 5.76
N ALA A 143 3.88 6.05 5.39
CA ALA A 143 5.00 5.67 6.23
C ALA A 143 6.11 6.71 6.07
N ASN A 144 6.13 7.70 6.96
CA ASN A 144 7.31 8.57 7.14
C ASN A 144 8.48 7.79 7.75
#